data_AF-A0A1Q4ZD86-F1
#
_entry.id   AF-A0A1Q4ZD86-F1
#
_cell.length_a   1.000
_cell.length_b   1.000
_cell.length_c   1.000
_cell.angle_alpha   90.00
_cell.angle_beta   90.00
_cell.angle_gamma   90.00
#
_symmetry.space_group_name_H-M   'P 1'
#
loop_
_entity.id
_entity.type
_entity.pdbx_description
1 polymer ?
#
loop_
_entity_poly.entity_id
_entity_poly.type
_entity_poly.pdbx_seq_one_letter_code
_entity_poly.pdbx_strand_id
1 'polypeptide(L)' 'MEPTEATLPLFDEEPARPLADRLRPTQLEDVVGQDHLLAPDAPPGRMVASQRLGSAILWGPGCE' A
#
# COMPACT_ATOMS: atom_id res chain seq x y z
N MET A 1 -34.24 -11.71 30.12
CA MET A 1 -33.69 -12.56 29.05
C MET A 1 -33.29 -11.58 27.95
N GLU A 2 -32.07 -11.06 28.06
CA GLU A 2 -31.51 -10.09 27.11
C GLU A 2 -31.42 -10.74 25.73
N PRO A 3 -31.95 -10.12 24.66
CA PRO A 3 -31.59 -10.53 23.32
C PRO A 3 -30.13 -10.12 23.08
N THR A 4 -29.36 -11.08 22.59
CA THR A 4 -27.91 -11.02 22.42
C THR A 4 -27.47 -9.81 21.59
N GLU A 5 -26.39 -9.16 22.03
CA GLU A 5 -25.69 -8.08 21.37
C GLU A 5 -25.13 -8.58 20.02
N ALA A 6 -25.88 -8.34 18.94
CA ALA A 6 -25.44 -8.66 17.59
C ALA A 6 -24.44 -7.60 17.11
N THR A 7 -23.18 -7.75 17.50
CA THR A 7 -22.06 -7.10 16.79
C THR A 7 -21.78 -7.89 15.53
N LEU A 8 -22.36 -7.46 14.41
CA LEU A 8 -22.00 -7.85 13.04
C LEU A 8 -21.68 -6.55 12.26
N PRO A 9 -20.71 -6.58 11.36
CA PRO A 9 -19.51 -5.75 11.47
C PRO A 9 -19.72 -4.36 10.89
N LEU A 10 -18.94 -3.40 11.38
CA LEU A 10 -18.95 -1.99 10.96
C LEU A 10 -18.61 -1.79 9.45
N PHE A 11 -18.26 -2.85 8.72
CA PHE A 11 -17.80 -2.80 7.32
C PHE A 11 -18.35 -3.96 6.45
N ASP A 12 -19.61 -4.38 6.63
CA ASP A 12 -20.26 -5.41 5.77
C ASP A 12 -21.18 -4.83 4.67
N GLU A 13 -20.78 -3.71 4.08
CA GLU A 13 -21.28 -3.34 2.76
C GLU A 13 -20.04 -3.28 1.89
N GLU A 14 -19.84 -4.16 0.91
CA GLU A 14 -18.74 -4.04 -0.07
C GLU A 14 -18.84 -2.64 -0.71
N PRO A 15 -18.09 -1.63 -0.22
CA PRO A 15 -18.19 -0.30 -0.79
C PRO A 15 -17.49 -0.45 -2.12
N ALA A 16 -18.11 -0.05 -3.22
CA ALA A 16 -17.48 -0.08 -4.54
C ALA A 16 -16.04 0.42 -4.41
N ARG A 17 -15.07 -0.51 -4.52
CA ARG A 17 -13.66 -0.28 -4.16
C ARG A 17 -13.23 1.09 -4.68
N PRO A 18 -12.82 2.05 -3.82
CA PRO A 18 -12.48 3.39 -4.25
C PRO A 18 -11.48 3.36 -5.41
N LEU A 19 -11.55 4.32 -6.34
CA LEU A 19 -10.63 4.36 -7.48
C LEU A 19 -9.17 4.33 -7.02
N ALA A 20 -8.85 5.00 -5.91
CA ALA A 20 -7.52 4.99 -5.31
C ALA A 20 -7.05 3.59 -4.88
N ASP A 21 -7.95 2.76 -4.35
CA ASP A 21 -7.63 1.38 -3.98
C ASP A 21 -7.41 0.50 -5.22
N ARG A 22 -8.19 0.75 -6.28
CA ARG A 22 -8.05 0.04 -7.57
C ARG A 22 -6.79 0.43 -8.34
N LEU A 23 -6.34 1.68 -8.20
CA LEU A 23 -5.13 2.20 -8.84
C LEU A 23 -3.88 1.94 -8.00
N ARG A 24 -4.00 1.26 -6.86
CA ARG A 24 -2.84 0.97 -6.02
C ARG A 24 -1.87 0.08 -6.79
N PRO A 25 -0.60 0.51 -6.96
CA PRO A 25 0.41 -0.29 -7.64
C PRO A 25 0.63 -1.61 -6.89
N THR A 26 0.65 -2.71 -7.64
CA THR A 26 0.88 -4.06 -7.09
C THR A 26 2.35 -4.46 -7.19
N GLN A 27 3.08 -3.86 -8.12
CA GLN A 27 4.52 -4.01 -8.27
C GLN A 27 5.24 -2.68 -8.05
N LEU A 28 6.53 -2.76 -7.73
CA LEU A 28 7.34 -1.57 -7.48
C LEU A 28 7.53 -0.72 -8.75
N GLU A 29 7.53 -1.38 -9.92
CA GLU A 29 7.62 -0.75 -11.24
C GLU A 29 6.36 0.03 -11.64
N ASP A 30 5.22 -0.27 -11.02
CA ASP A 30 3.95 0.43 -11.29
C ASP A 30 3.89 1.79 -10.57
N VAL A 31 4.88 2.11 -9.72
CA VAL A 31 4.94 3.38 -8.99
C VAL A 31 5.46 4.49 -9.90
N VAL A 32 4.56 5.40 -10.27
CA VAL A 32 4.86 6.54 -11.15
C VAL A 32 5.49 7.70 -10.37
N GLY A 33 6.53 8.32 -10.93
CA GLY A 33 7.12 9.56 -10.40
C GLY A 33 8.18 9.37 -9.30
N GLN A 34 8.48 8.12 -8.94
CA GLN A 34 9.49 7.77 -7.94
C GLN A 34 10.65 6.95 -8.54
N ASP A 35 10.86 7.01 -9.86
CA ASP A 35 11.90 6.25 -10.58
C ASP A 35 13.29 6.44 -9.97
N HIS A 36 13.65 7.66 -9.57
CA HIS A 36 14.93 7.96 -8.94
C HIS A 36 15.17 7.22 -7.61
N LEU A 37 14.12 6.81 -6.91
CA LEU A 37 14.19 6.06 -5.64
C LEU A 37 13.88 4.57 -5.84
N LEU A 38 13.08 4.20 -6.83
CA LEU A 38 12.57 2.84 -6.98
C LEU A 38 13.18 2.07 -8.17
N ALA A 39 14.00 2.74 -8.99
CA ALA A 39 14.73 2.08 -10.08
C ALA A 39 15.54 0.87 -9.57
N PRO A 40 15.82 -0.11 -10.44
CA PRO A 40 16.63 -1.29 -10.09
C PRO A 40 18.02 -0.93 -9.54
N ASP A 41 18.55 0.23 -9.90
CA ASP A 41 19.84 0.74 -9.43
C ASP A 41 19.74 1.59 -8.15
N ALA A 42 18.54 2.00 -7.76
CA ALA A 42 18.29 2.76 -6.54
C ALA A 42 18.29 1.83 -5.30
N PRO A 43 18.56 2.35 -4.09
CA PRO A 43 18.73 1.50 -2.90
C PRO A 43 17.51 0.60 -2.60
N PRO A 44 16.26 1.11 -2.60
CA PRO A 44 15.05 0.28 -2.46
C PRO A 44 14.91 -0.77 -3.57
N GLY A 45 15.13 -0.39 -4.83
CA GLY A 45 15.02 -1.32 -5.97
C GLY A 45 16.04 -2.45 -5.89
N ARG A 46 17.28 -2.16 -5.49
CA ARG A 46 18.32 -3.18 -5.25
C ARG A 46 17.98 -4.12 -4.10
N MET A 47 17.40 -3.60 -3.02
CA MET A 47 16.99 -4.38 -1.85
C MET A 47 15.84 -5.33 -2.19
N VAL A 48 14.88 -4.87 -2.98
CA VAL A 48 13.78 -5.70 -3.49
C VAL A 48 14.30 -6.76 -4.45
N ALA A 49 15.17 -6.40 -5.40
CA ALA A 49 15.79 -7.35 -6.34
C ALA A 49 16.63 -8.43 -5.62
N SER A 50 17.31 -8.05 -4.53
CA SER A 50 18.12 -8.97 -3.72
C SER A 50 17.31 -9.73 -2.66
N GLN A 51 15.99 -9.51 -2.57
CA GLN A 51 15.10 -10.01 -1.51
C GLN A 51 15.61 -9.77 -0.09
N ARG A 52 16.37 -8.69 0.11
CA ARG A 52 16.97 -8.31 1.39
C ARG A 52 16.54 -6.90 1.75
N LEU A 53 15.36 -6.82 2.35
CA LEU A 53 14.80 -5.59 2.89
C LEU A 53 15.44 -5.31 4.25
N GLY A 54 16.15 -4.19 4.34
CA GLY A 54 16.61 -3.59 5.59
C GLY A 54 15.60 -2.58 6.12
N SER A 55 15.82 -2.07 7.32
CA SER A 55 14.99 -1.02 7.91
C SER A 55 15.12 0.28 7.12
N ALA A 56 14.00 0.79 6.62
CA ALA A 56 13.93 2.05 5.90
C ALA A 56 12.70 2.84 6.36
N ILE A 57 12.82 4.18 6.39
CA ILE A 57 11.70 5.08 6.64
C ILE A 57 11.37 5.76 5.32
N LEU A 58 10.14 5.56 4.84
CA LEU A 58 9.60 6.24 3.66
C LEU A 58 8.88 7.49 4.15
N TRP A 59 9.45 8.66 3.90
CA TRP A 59 8.87 9.94 4.28
C TRP A 59 8.83 10.87 3.07
N GLY A 60 7.68 11.48 2.86
CA GLY A 60 7.44 12.46 1.80
C GLY A 60 6.12 13.19 2.05
N PRO A 61 5.91 14.34 1.39
CA PRO A 61 4.63 15.03 1.45
C PRO A 61 3.53 14.10 0.90
N GLY A 62 2.40 14.03 1.58
CA GLY A 62 1.20 13.38 1.04
C GLY A 62 0.77 14.09 -0.23
N CYS A 63 -0.05 13.40 -1.05
CA CYS A 63 -0.57 13.97 -2.30
C CYS A 63 -1.16 15.36 -2.05
N GLU A 64 -0.56 16.39 -2.66
CA GLU A 64 -1.23 17.65 -2.97
C GLU A 64 -2.03 17.50 -4.27
#